data_AF-A0A819TN90-F1
#
_entry.id   AF-A0A819TN90-F1
#
_cell.length_a   1.000
_cell.length_b   1.000
_cell.length_c   1.000
_cell.angle_alpha   90.00
_cell.angle_beta   90.00
_cell.angle_gamma   90.00
#
_symmetry.space_group_name_H-M   'P 1'
#
loop_
_entity.id
_entity.type
_entity.pdbx_description
1 polymer ?
#
loop_
_entity_poly.entity_id
_entity_poly.type
_entity_poly.pdbx_seq_one_letter_code
_entity_poly.pdbx_strand_id
1 'polypeptide(L)'
;MKDDLFFNLDHGYAEGLCRGFKSGILKASDYHNLVQCETLEDLRLHLQSTDYGNFLANEASPLTVNVIDDRLREKLVQEFQHLRNVSYEPLSTFLDYITYAYMIDNIVLLITGTLHQRAIGDLLPRCHPLGSFEQLGAITVADTPAQLYTAVL
;
A
#
# COMPACT_ATOMS: atom_id res chain seq x y z
N MET A 1 16.99 -25.77 -12.97
CA MET A 1 16.20 -26.65 -13.87
C MET A 1 15.19 -27.55 -13.15
N LYS A 2 15.41 -27.97 -11.89
CA LYS A 2 14.36 -28.63 -11.09
C LYS A 2 13.32 -27.64 -10.54
N ASP A 3 13.72 -26.39 -10.27
CA ASP A 3 12.83 -25.39 -9.66
C ASP A 3 11.67 -24.96 -10.58
N ASP A 4 11.92 -24.79 -11.89
CA ASP A 4 10.87 -24.40 -12.85
C ASP A 4 9.75 -25.46 -13.00
N LEU A 5 10.07 -26.74 -12.75
CA LEU A 5 9.11 -27.84 -12.87
C LEU A 5 8.08 -27.86 -11.73
N PHE A 6 8.45 -27.38 -10.53
CA PHE A 6 7.58 -27.40 -9.35
C PHE A 6 7.04 -26.02 -8.97
N PHE A 7 7.59 -24.93 -9.53
CA PHE A 7 7.16 -23.56 -9.25
C PHE A 7 5.64 -23.35 -9.34
N ASN A 8 5.02 -23.88 -10.38
CA ASN A 8 3.59 -23.69 -10.62
C ASN A 8 2.68 -24.41 -9.62
N LEU A 9 3.19 -25.35 -8.82
CA LEU A 9 2.41 -26.01 -7.79
C LEU A 9 2.01 -25.03 -6.68
N ASP A 10 2.97 -24.22 -6.24
CA ASP A 10 2.78 -23.31 -5.08
C ASP A 10 2.64 -21.84 -5.49
N HIS A 11 3.15 -21.45 -6.67
CA HIS A 11 3.26 -20.03 -7.07
C HIS A 11 2.58 -19.69 -8.41
N GLY A 12 2.06 -20.67 -9.15
CA GLY A 12 1.46 -20.43 -10.47
C GLY A 12 0.26 -19.47 -10.42
N TYR A 13 -0.59 -19.60 -9.40
CA TYR A 13 -1.72 -18.68 -9.19
C TYR A 13 -1.25 -17.26 -8.86
N ALA A 14 -0.30 -17.12 -7.93
CA ALA A 14 0.26 -15.82 -7.53
C ALA A 14 0.98 -15.12 -8.70
N GLU A 15 1.70 -15.87 -9.54
CA GLU A 15 2.32 -15.34 -10.75
C GLU A 15 1.26 -14.84 -11.74
N GLY A 16 0.24 -15.64 -12.02
CA GLY A 16 -0.87 -15.27 -12.90
C GLY A 16 -1.57 -13.99 -12.43
N LEU A 17 -1.85 -13.90 -11.12
CA LEU A 17 -2.44 -12.73 -10.49
C LEU A 17 -1.55 -11.49 -10.65
N CYS A 18 -0.26 -11.60 -10.34
CA CYS A 18 0.70 -10.50 -10.46
C CYS A 18 0.84 -10.02 -11.91
N ARG A 19 0.87 -10.94 -12.88
CA ARG A 19 0.86 -10.59 -14.32
C ARG A 19 -0.46 -9.93 -14.75
N GLY A 20 -1.57 -10.32 -14.13
CA GLY A 20 -2.86 -9.65 -14.26
C GLY A 20 -2.76 -8.19 -13.82
N PHE A 21 -2.31 -7.92 -12.59
CA PHE A 21 -2.13 -6.56 -12.07
C PHE A 21 -1.19 -5.73 -12.94
N LYS A 22 -0.08 -6.32 -13.42
CA LYS A 22 0.83 -5.66 -14.36
C LYS A 22 0.12 -5.17 -15.62
N SER A 23 -0.87 -5.93 -16.11
CA SER A 23 -1.59 -5.60 -17.34
C SER A 23 -2.47 -4.36 -17.21
N GLY A 24 -2.85 -3.99 -15.98
CA GLY A 24 -3.62 -2.79 -15.66
C GLY A 24 -2.80 -1.53 -15.42
N ILE A 25 -1.46 -1.61 -15.52
CA ILE A 25 -0.61 -0.43 -15.46
C ILE A 25 -0.90 0.45 -16.69
N LEU A 26 -1.12 1.73 -16.45
CA LEU A 26 -1.41 2.73 -17.48
C LEU A 26 -0.34 2.73 -18.58
N LYS A 27 -0.81 2.76 -19.83
CA LYS A 27 0.02 2.81 -21.02
C LYS A 27 0.25 4.25 -21.45
N ALA A 28 1.15 4.46 -22.39
CA ALA A 28 1.45 5.78 -22.94
C ALA A 28 0.21 6.51 -23.50
N SER A 29 -0.73 5.76 -24.10
CA SER A 29 -2.00 6.30 -24.57
C SER A 29 -2.87 6.85 -23.43
N ASP A 30 -2.90 6.16 -22.30
CA ASP A 30 -3.71 6.56 -21.15
C ASP A 30 -3.14 7.85 -20.55
N TYR A 31 -1.81 7.92 -20.38
CA TYR A 31 -1.14 9.16 -19.96
C TYR A 31 -1.38 10.33 -20.91
N HIS A 32 -1.44 10.10 -22.23
CA HIS A 32 -1.77 11.15 -23.19
C HIS A 32 -3.17 11.74 -22.94
N ASN A 33 -4.15 10.89 -22.64
CA ASN A 33 -5.51 11.33 -22.29
C ASN A 33 -5.54 12.09 -20.96
N LEU A 34 -4.81 11.61 -19.94
CA LEU A 34 -4.77 12.26 -18.62
C LEU A 34 -4.16 13.68 -18.67
N VAL A 35 -3.17 13.91 -19.54
CA VAL A 35 -2.57 15.25 -19.74
C VAL A 35 -3.56 16.26 -20.33
N GLN A 36 -4.58 15.78 -21.04
CA GLN A 36 -5.60 16.63 -21.67
C GLN A 36 -6.76 16.99 -20.72
N CYS A 37 -6.78 16.45 -19.50
CA CYS A 37 -7.82 16.75 -18.51
C CYS A 37 -7.70 18.19 -18.01
N GLU A 38 -8.82 18.91 -17.95
CA GLU A 38 -8.88 20.28 -17.42
C GLU A 38 -9.29 20.30 -15.95
N THR A 39 -10.04 19.29 -15.50
CA THR A 39 -10.53 19.17 -14.12
C THR A 39 -10.26 17.79 -13.50
N LEU A 40 -10.36 17.70 -12.17
CA LEU A 40 -10.24 16.43 -11.46
C LEU A 40 -11.40 15.47 -11.73
N GLU A 41 -12.57 15.99 -12.14
CA GLU A 41 -13.69 15.14 -12.55
C GLU A 41 -13.44 14.50 -13.92
N ASP A 42 -12.78 15.22 -14.84
CA ASP A 42 -12.33 14.64 -16.12
C ASP A 42 -11.32 13.52 -15.88
N LEU A 43 -10.36 13.75 -14.98
CA LEU A 43 -9.37 12.75 -14.57
C LEU A 43 -10.05 11.49 -14.02
N ARG A 44 -11.07 11.66 -13.15
CA ARG A 44 -11.86 10.55 -12.61
C ARG A 44 -12.56 9.77 -13.73
N LEU A 45 -13.23 10.45 -14.67
CA LEU A 45 -13.93 9.80 -15.78
C LEU A 45 -12.97 9.00 -16.67
N HIS A 46 -11.79 9.54 -16.96
CA HIS A 46 -10.78 8.83 -17.73
C HIS A 46 -10.22 7.62 -16.97
N LEU A 47 -9.92 7.75 -15.67
CA LEU A 47 -9.43 6.62 -14.86
C LEU A 47 -10.49 5.51 -14.71
N GLN A 48 -11.79 5.84 -14.70
CA GLN A 48 -12.86 4.84 -14.68
C GLN A 48 -12.87 3.92 -15.92
N SER A 49 -12.36 4.41 -17.05
CA SER A 49 -12.23 3.60 -18.27
C SER A 49 -11.04 2.64 -18.26
N THR A 50 -10.16 2.75 -17.27
CA THR A 50 -8.98 1.90 -17.06
C THR A 50 -9.23 0.86 -15.97
N ASP A 51 -8.25 0.00 -15.68
CA ASP A 51 -8.34 -1.02 -14.63
C ASP A 51 -8.45 -0.44 -13.20
N TYR A 52 -8.26 0.87 -13.03
CA TYR A 52 -8.59 1.56 -11.78
C TYR A 52 -10.09 1.54 -11.48
N GLY A 53 -10.93 1.54 -12.53
CA GLY A 53 -12.38 1.40 -12.42
C GLY A 53 -13.02 2.46 -11.54
N ASN A 54 -14.08 2.08 -10.84
CA ASN A 54 -14.92 2.99 -10.06
C ASN A 54 -14.38 3.24 -8.63
N PHE A 55 -13.06 3.34 -8.45
CA PHE A 55 -12.45 3.49 -7.12
C PHE A 55 -12.80 4.81 -6.40
N LEU A 56 -13.24 5.83 -7.15
CA LEU A 56 -13.70 7.13 -6.62
C LEU A 56 -15.23 7.28 -6.60
N ALA A 57 -16.00 6.21 -6.81
CA ALA A 57 -17.46 6.31 -6.96
C ALA A 57 -18.18 6.88 -5.73
N ASN A 58 -17.68 6.57 -4.54
CA ASN A 58 -18.30 6.95 -3.26
C ASN A 58 -17.76 8.27 -2.68
N GLU A 59 -16.84 8.95 -3.38
CA GLU A 59 -16.27 10.21 -2.91
C GLU A 59 -17.18 11.38 -3.26
N ALA A 60 -17.38 12.26 -2.27
CA ALA A 60 -18.18 13.47 -2.44
C ALA A 60 -17.40 14.55 -3.19
N SER A 61 -18.08 15.27 -4.08
CA SER A 61 -17.51 16.48 -4.71
C SER A 61 -17.45 17.65 -3.69
N PRO A 62 -16.44 18.53 -3.76
CA PRO A 62 -15.37 18.56 -4.76
C PRO A 62 -14.25 17.55 -4.47
N LEU A 63 -13.82 16.84 -5.50
CA LEU A 63 -12.69 15.92 -5.42
C LEU A 63 -11.40 16.70 -5.12
N THR A 64 -10.56 16.17 -4.24
CA THR A 64 -9.25 16.76 -3.90
C THR A 64 -8.12 15.81 -4.24
N VAL A 65 -6.93 16.34 -4.47
CA VAL A 65 -5.74 15.54 -4.82
C VAL A 65 -5.40 14.53 -3.72
N ASN A 66 -5.56 14.91 -2.45
CA ASN A 66 -5.28 14.03 -1.31
C ASN A 66 -6.20 12.79 -1.31
N VAL A 67 -7.49 12.98 -1.59
CA VAL A 67 -8.46 11.86 -1.67
C VAL A 67 -8.08 10.90 -2.80
N ILE A 68 -7.64 11.42 -3.95
CA ILE A 68 -7.19 10.58 -5.07
C ILE A 68 -5.95 9.77 -4.67
N ASP A 69 -4.95 10.43 -4.08
CA ASP A 69 -3.72 9.79 -3.62
C ASP A 69 -4.00 8.69 -2.58
N ASP A 70 -4.85 8.97 -1.59
CA ASP A 70 -5.22 8.01 -0.56
C ASP A 70 -5.95 6.80 -1.16
N ARG A 71 -6.92 7.01 -2.05
CA ARG A 71 -7.67 5.92 -2.68
C ARG A 71 -6.83 5.09 -3.65
N LEU A 72 -5.90 5.70 -4.38
CA LEU A 72 -4.94 4.97 -5.21
C LEU A 72 -4.01 4.11 -4.36
N ARG A 73 -3.51 4.65 -3.24
CA ARG A 73 -2.67 3.92 -2.29
C ARG A 73 -3.42 2.76 -1.65
N GLU A 74 -4.66 2.98 -1.22
CA GLU A 74 -5.51 1.93 -0.64
C GLU A 74 -5.72 0.76 -1.61
N LYS A 75 -6.01 1.04 -2.89
CA LYS A 75 -6.15 -0.01 -3.91
C LYS A 75 -4.87 -0.84 -4.04
N LEU A 76 -3.71 -0.19 -4.12
CA LEU A 76 -2.41 -0.88 -4.19
C LEU A 76 -2.15 -1.74 -2.94
N VAL A 77 -2.44 -1.20 -1.75
CA VAL A 77 -2.29 -1.92 -0.48
C VAL A 77 -3.17 -3.17 -0.46
N GLN A 78 -4.43 -3.06 -0.88
CA GLN A 78 -5.36 -4.19 -0.93
C GLN A 78 -4.89 -5.27 -1.91
N GLU A 79 -4.43 -4.90 -3.10
CA GLU A 79 -3.90 -5.82 -4.10
C GLU A 79 -2.64 -6.55 -3.60
N PHE A 80 -1.73 -5.83 -2.95
CA PHE A 80 -0.52 -6.41 -2.36
C PHE A 80 -0.86 -7.36 -1.20
N GLN A 81 -1.76 -6.96 -0.29
CA GLN A 81 -2.20 -7.80 0.82
C GLN A 81 -2.88 -9.07 0.31
N HIS A 82 -3.71 -8.96 -0.73
CA HIS A 82 -4.32 -10.12 -1.35
C HIS A 82 -3.26 -11.08 -1.90
N LEU A 83 -2.27 -10.57 -2.65
CA LEU A 83 -1.15 -11.36 -3.16
C LEU A 83 -0.37 -12.04 -2.02
N ARG A 84 -0.10 -11.31 -0.93
CA ARG A 84 0.59 -11.84 0.25
C ARG A 84 -0.19 -12.96 0.94
N ASN A 85 -1.51 -12.84 1.03
CA ASN A 85 -2.39 -13.80 1.69
C ASN A 85 -2.54 -15.12 0.93
N VAL A 86 -2.39 -15.10 -0.40
CA VAL A 86 -2.45 -16.29 -1.25
C VAL A 86 -1.06 -16.90 -1.55
N SER A 87 0.00 -16.33 -0.98
CA SER A 87 1.38 -16.77 -1.19
C SER A 87 1.84 -17.75 -0.11
N TYR A 88 2.50 -18.82 -0.54
CA TYR A 88 3.18 -19.80 0.33
C TYR A 88 4.68 -19.53 0.41
N GLU A 89 5.36 -20.17 1.37
CA GLU A 89 6.81 -20.15 1.45
C GLU A 89 7.44 -20.72 0.16
N PRO A 90 8.51 -20.12 -0.38
CA PRO A 90 9.27 -18.98 0.15
C PRO A 90 8.75 -17.58 -0.23
N LEU A 91 7.72 -17.49 -1.08
CA LEU A 91 7.20 -16.23 -1.60
C LEU A 91 6.58 -15.36 -0.51
N SER A 92 5.90 -15.94 0.46
CA SER A 92 5.36 -15.23 1.63
C SER A 92 6.44 -14.45 2.37
N THR A 93 7.55 -15.12 2.74
CA THR A 93 8.70 -14.48 3.40
C THR A 93 9.34 -13.41 2.50
N PHE A 94 9.45 -13.65 1.19
CA PHE A 94 9.95 -12.64 0.27
C PHE A 94 9.10 -11.37 0.27
N LEU A 95 7.77 -11.51 0.25
CA LEU A 95 6.84 -10.38 0.30
C LEU A 95 6.89 -9.66 1.66
N ASP A 96 7.14 -10.37 2.77
CA ASP A 96 7.39 -9.74 4.08
C ASP A 96 8.64 -8.86 4.06
N TYR A 97 9.73 -9.31 3.42
CA TYR A 97 10.93 -8.46 3.29
C TYR A 97 10.66 -7.15 2.53
N ILE A 98 9.70 -7.12 1.61
CA ILE A 98 9.30 -5.88 0.92
C ILE A 98 8.58 -4.93 1.90
N THR A 99 7.76 -5.45 2.82
CA THR A 99 7.04 -4.59 3.78
C THR A 99 7.96 -3.96 4.82
N TYR A 100 9.13 -4.57 5.08
CA TYR A 100 10.08 -4.06 6.08
C TYR A 100 10.59 -2.65 5.79
N ALA A 101 10.71 -2.26 4.51
CA ALA A 101 11.07 -0.88 4.16
C ALA A 101 10.03 0.12 4.70
N TYR A 102 8.75 -0.16 4.51
CA TYR A 102 7.65 0.67 5.03
C TYR A 102 7.54 0.61 6.56
N MET A 103 7.85 -0.53 7.16
CA MET A 103 7.90 -0.66 8.63
C MET A 103 8.98 0.24 9.23
N ILE A 104 10.18 0.26 8.63
CA ILE A 104 11.28 1.13 9.07
C ILE A 104 10.87 2.60 8.97
N ASP A 105 10.29 3.03 7.85
CA ASP A 105 9.82 4.41 7.67
C ASP A 105 8.75 4.78 8.71
N ASN A 106 7.81 3.88 8.99
CA ASN A 106 6.80 4.07 10.03
C ASN A 106 7.44 4.18 11.42
N ILE A 107 8.40 3.34 11.76
CA ILE A 107 9.10 3.40 13.06
C ILE A 107 9.85 4.73 13.20
N VAL A 108 10.55 5.18 12.15
CA VAL A 108 11.25 6.47 12.15
C VAL A 108 10.26 7.62 12.33
N LEU A 109 9.11 7.60 11.65
CA LEU A 109 8.04 8.58 11.81
C LEU A 109 7.51 8.62 13.24
N LEU A 110 7.28 7.45 13.85
CA LEU A 110 6.78 7.35 15.22
C LEU A 110 7.81 7.89 16.23
N ILE A 111 9.07 7.45 16.15
CA ILE A 111 10.16 7.93 17.04
C ILE A 111 10.32 9.45 16.94
N THR A 112 10.40 9.98 15.71
CA THR A 112 10.57 11.41 15.49
C THR A 112 9.37 12.21 15.98
N GLY A 113 8.14 11.73 15.78
CA GLY A 113 6.94 12.36 16.31
C GLY A 113 6.89 12.38 17.83
N THR A 114 7.23 11.27 18.51
CA THR A 114 7.31 11.19 19.97
C THR A 114 8.38 12.13 20.54
N LEU A 115 9.55 12.25 19.88
CA LEU A 115 10.59 13.21 20.29
C LEU A 115 10.10 14.67 20.25
N HIS A 116 9.20 15.00 19.32
CA HIS A 116 8.55 16.30 19.23
C HIS A 116 7.27 16.40 20.07
N GLN A 117 7.06 15.48 21.02
CA GLN A 117 5.91 15.46 21.95
C GLN A 117 4.56 15.38 21.23
N ARG A 118 4.50 14.74 20.06
CA ARG A 118 3.23 14.43 19.39
C ARG A 118 2.67 13.12 19.91
N ALA A 119 1.37 13.09 20.16
CA ALA A 119 0.69 11.87 20.55
C ALA A 119 0.74 10.85 19.41
N ILE A 120 0.99 9.58 19.75
CA ILE A 120 1.07 8.49 18.78
C ILE A 120 -0.23 8.33 17.99
N GLY A 121 -1.38 8.56 18.63
CA GLY A 121 -2.69 8.56 17.98
C GLY A 121 -2.80 9.53 16.79
N ASP A 122 -2.09 10.66 16.83
CA ASP A 122 -2.08 11.65 15.75
C ASP A 122 -1.09 11.29 14.62
N LEU A 123 -0.15 10.38 14.90
CA LEU A 123 0.87 9.91 13.98
C LEU A 123 0.42 8.66 13.22
N LEU A 124 -0.37 7.79 13.84
CA LEU A 124 -0.84 6.53 13.24
C LEU A 124 -1.53 6.71 11.87
N PRO A 125 -2.43 7.70 11.66
CA PRO A 125 -3.05 7.92 10.35
C PRO A 125 -2.05 8.34 9.26
N ARG A 126 -0.82 8.74 9.64
CA ARG A 126 0.24 9.15 8.72
C ARG A 126 1.20 8.00 8.37
N CYS A 127 1.09 6.86 9.05
CA CYS A 127 1.88 5.68 8.76
C CYS A 127 1.43 5.04 7.43
N HIS A 128 2.39 4.47 6.70
CA HIS A 128 2.09 3.73 5.49
C HIS A 128 1.44 2.37 5.81
N PRO A 129 0.27 2.02 5.22
CA PRO A 129 -0.46 0.80 5.57
C PRO A 129 0.30 -0.51 5.37
N LEU A 130 1.18 -0.60 4.35
CA LEU A 130 2.03 -1.78 4.14
C LEU A 130 3.04 -2.02 5.27
N GLY A 131 3.42 -0.97 6.01
CA GLY A 131 4.30 -1.07 7.15
C GLY A 131 3.56 -1.24 8.47
N SER A 132 2.29 -1.67 8.44
CA SER A 132 1.53 -1.97 9.65
C SER A 132 1.97 -3.32 10.24
N PHE A 133 2.03 -3.40 11.56
CA PHE A 133 2.38 -4.60 12.30
C PHE A 133 1.52 -4.74 13.55
N GLU A 134 1.27 -5.97 13.99
CA GLU A 134 0.32 -6.32 15.05
C GLU A 134 0.64 -5.62 16.39
N GLN A 135 1.92 -5.38 16.66
CA GLN A 135 2.41 -4.71 17.87
C GLN A 135 2.13 -3.19 17.87
N LEU A 136 1.63 -2.58 16.79
CA LEU A 136 1.23 -1.17 16.76
C LEU A 136 0.18 -0.81 17.82
N GLY A 137 -0.70 -1.75 18.19
CA GLY A 137 -1.66 -1.55 19.27
C GLY A 137 -0.98 -1.33 20.63
N ALA A 138 0.11 -2.04 20.91
CA ALA A 138 0.90 -1.89 22.14
C ALA A 138 1.72 -0.59 22.16
N ILE A 139 2.09 -0.06 20.99
CA ILE A 139 2.86 1.18 20.85
C ILE A 139 2.06 2.41 21.31
N THR A 140 0.72 2.36 21.28
CA THR A 140 -0.12 3.47 21.78
C THR A 140 0.09 3.81 23.26
N VAL A 141 0.72 2.93 24.03
CA VAL A 141 1.02 3.09 25.46
C VAL A 141 2.43 3.66 25.69
N ALA A 142 3.26 3.79 24.65
CA ALA A 142 4.63 4.27 24.77
C ALA A 142 4.70 5.80 24.69
N ASP A 143 5.11 6.47 25.76
CA ASP A 143 5.28 7.93 25.79
C ASP A 143 6.75 8.36 25.61
N THR A 144 7.67 7.40 25.60
CA THR A 144 9.11 7.64 25.45
C THR A 144 9.70 6.84 24.30
N PRO A 145 10.73 7.36 23.61
CA PRO A 145 11.43 6.61 22.56
C PRO A 145 11.98 5.26 23.04
N ALA A 146 12.38 5.16 24.31
CA ALA A 146 12.88 3.91 24.90
C ALA A 146 11.77 2.85 25.10
N GLN A 147 10.57 3.28 25.50
CA GLN A 147 9.40 2.39 25.56
C GLN A 147 8.98 1.96 24.16
N LEU A 148 9.05 2.87 23.18
CA LEU A 148 8.71 2.57 21.79
C LEU A 148 9.68 1.55 21.19
N TYR A 149 10.99 1.68 21.46
CA TYR A 149 11.99 0.69 21.09
C TYR A 149 11.70 -0.69 21.69
N THR A 150 11.35 -0.74 22.98
CA THR A 150 11.04 -1.99 23.70
C THR A 150 9.72 -2.62 23.24
N ALA A 151 8.79 -1.84 22.70
CA ALA A 151 7.51 -2.34 22.20
C ALA A 151 7.60 -2.92 20.78
N VAL A 152 8.63 -2.55 20.03
CA VAL A 152 8.84 -2.98 18.63
C VAL A 152 9.69 -4.27 18.54
N LEU A 153 10.55 -4.53 19.53
CA LEU A 153 11.43 -5.71 19.62
C LEU A 153 10.91 -6.76 20.61
#